data_AF-A0A093DGZ4-F1
#
_entry.id   AF-A0A093DGZ4-F1
#
_cell.length_a   1.000
_cell.length_b   1.000
_cell.length_c   1.000
_cell.angle_alpha   90.00
_cell.angle_beta   90.00
_cell.angle_gamma   90.00
#
_symmetry.space_group_name_H-M   'P 1'
#
loop_
_entity.id
_entity.type
_entity.pdbx_description
1 polymer ?
#
loop_
_entity_poly.entity_id
_entity_poly.type
_entity_poly.pdbx_seq_one_letter_code
_entity_poly.pdbx_strand_id
1 'polypeptide(L)'
;RIIDDSEITKEDDALWPPPDRVGRQELEIVIGGEHISFTTSKIGSLIDVNQSQDPEGLRVFYYLVQDLKCLVFSLIGLHFKIKPI
;
A
#
# COMPACT_ATOMS: atom_id res chain seq x y z
N ARG A 1 -15.08 -1.55 3.03
CA ARG A 1 -15.29 -1.05 1.64
C ARG A 1 -13.98 -0.87 0.90
N ILE A 2 -13.15 0.17 1.15
CA ILE A 2 -11.90 0.35 0.37
C ILE A 2 -10.96 -0.86 0.49
N ILE A 3 -10.74 -1.36 1.71
CA ILE A 3 -9.92 -2.57 1.93
C ILE A 3 -10.55 -3.79 1.25
N ASP A 4 -11.82 -4.08 1.52
CA ASP A 4 -12.51 -5.24 0.95
C ASP A 4 -12.54 -5.21 -0.60
N ASP A 5 -12.85 -4.06 -1.20
CA ASP A 5 -12.93 -3.86 -2.65
C ASP A 5 -11.56 -4.03 -3.33
N SER A 6 -10.47 -3.75 -2.60
CA SER A 6 -9.11 -3.91 -3.13
C SER A 6 -8.66 -5.37 -3.19
N GLU A 7 -9.32 -6.28 -2.48
CA GLU A 7 -8.93 -7.69 -2.33
C GLU A 7 -7.54 -7.92 -1.72
N ILE A 8 -6.94 -6.88 -1.11
CA ILE A 8 -5.57 -6.91 -0.54
C ILE A 8 -5.33 -8.04 0.47
N THR A 9 -6.36 -8.53 1.17
CA THR A 9 -6.23 -9.62 2.14
C THR A 9 -5.96 -10.97 1.50
N LYS A 10 -6.08 -11.09 0.16
CA LYS A 10 -5.76 -12.29 -0.61
C LYS A 10 -4.32 -12.30 -1.13
N GLU A 11 -3.59 -11.19 -0.99
CA GLU A 11 -2.22 -11.04 -1.48
C GLU A 11 -1.18 -11.50 -0.45
N ASP A 12 0.04 -11.77 -0.91
CA ASP A 12 1.17 -12.22 -0.09
C ASP A 12 2.47 -11.53 -0.55
N ASP A 13 3.30 -11.07 0.40
CA ASP A 13 4.50 -10.29 0.11
C ASP A 13 5.77 -11.13 -0.06
N ALA A 14 5.70 -12.47 -0.03
CA ALA A 14 6.88 -13.34 -0.08
C ALA A 14 7.75 -13.15 -1.34
N LEU A 15 7.15 -12.69 -2.45
CA LEU A 15 7.83 -12.41 -3.72
C LEU A 15 8.10 -10.92 -3.95
N TRP A 16 7.69 -10.05 -3.02
CA TRP A 16 7.87 -8.61 -3.17
C TRP A 16 9.32 -8.20 -2.88
N PRO A 17 9.82 -7.11 -3.47
CA PRO A 17 11.16 -6.62 -3.19
C PRO A 17 11.34 -6.33 -1.70
N PRO A 18 12.34 -6.90 -1.01
CA PRO A 18 12.56 -6.64 0.40
C PRO A 18 13.05 -5.20 0.62
N PRO A 19 12.87 -4.61 1.82
CA PRO A 19 13.35 -3.28 2.14
C PRO A 19 14.85 -3.10 1.86
N ASP A 20 15.22 -1.93 1.35
CA ASP A 20 16.59 -1.62 0.97
C ASP A 20 17.01 -0.19 1.43
N ARG A 21 18.11 0.32 0.89
CA ARG A 21 18.63 1.66 1.20
C ARG A 21 17.77 2.80 0.65
N VAL A 22 16.95 2.55 -0.37
CA VAL A 22 16.03 3.52 -1.00
C VAL A 22 14.81 3.74 -0.11
N GLY A 23 14.32 2.68 0.54
CA GLY A 23 13.32 2.82 1.59
C GLY A 23 12.60 1.53 1.95
N ARG A 24 11.58 1.72 2.79
CA ARG A 24 10.73 0.67 3.34
C ARG A 24 9.28 1.13 3.32
N GLN A 25 8.37 0.24 2.98
CA GLN A 25 6.93 0.40 3.15
C GLN A 25 6.39 -0.75 3.98
N GLU A 26 5.49 -0.44 4.91
CA GLU A 26 4.81 -1.41 5.77
C GLU A 26 3.31 -1.13 5.71
N LEU A 27 2.51 -2.19 5.63
CA LEU A 27 1.06 -2.14 5.72
C LEU A 27 0.59 -3.28 6.60
N GLU A 28 -0.13 -2.96 7.66
CA GLU A 28 -0.73 -3.93 8.56
C GLU A 28 -2.23 -3.66 8.67
N ILE A 29 -3.04 -4.70 8.45
CA ILE A 29 -4.50 -4.60 8.46
C ILE A 29 -5.07 -5.76 9.25
N VAL A 30 -5.96 -5.44 10.19
CA VAL A 30 -6.83 -6.39 10.89
C VAL A 30 -8.27 -6.06 10.55
N ILE A 31 -8.96 -6.98 9.87
CA ILE A 31 -10.35 -6.79 9.42
C ILE A 31 -11.09 -8.12 9.38
N GLY A 32 -12.32 -8.17 9.89
CA GLY A 32 -13.17 -9.36 9.77
C GLY A 32 -12.60 -10.66 10.39
N GLY A 33 -11.59 -10.59 11.25
CA GLY A 33 -10.87 -11.76 11.78
C GLY A 33 -9.67 -12.19 10.94
N GLU A 34 -9.43 -11.55 9.79
CA GLU A 34 -8.22 -11.68 8.99
C GLU A 34 -7.16 -10.69 9.49
N HIS A 35 -5.89 -11.09 9.38
CA HIS A 35 -4.73 -10.26 9.70
C HIS A 35 -3.69 -10.46 8.61
N ILE A 36 -3.28 -9.35 7.99
CA ILE A 36 -2.17 -9.30 7.04
C ILE A 36 -1.13 -8.29 7.50
N SER A 37 0.13 -8.56 7.19
CA SER A 37 1.25 -7.69 7.47
C SER A 37 2.25 -7.81 6.32
N PHE A 38 2.42 -6.71 5.57
CA PHE A 38 3.32 -6.66 4.44
C PHE A 38 4.50 -5.74 4.71
N THR A 39 5.67 -6.11 4.20
CA THR A 39 6.90 -5.33 4.23
C THR A 39 7.59 -5.40 2.86
N THR A 40 7.75 -4.25 2.21
CA THR A 40 8.38 -4.15 0.89
C THR A 40 9.30 -2.93 0.76
N SER A 41 10.11 -2.87 -0.29
CA SER A 41 10.88 -1.68 -0.65
C SER A 41 9.97 -0.53 -1.08
N LYS A 42 10.55 0.67 -1.24
CA LYS A 42 9.82 1.83 -1.73
C LYS A 42 9.51 1.67 -3.22
N ILE A 43 8.22 1.66 -3.56
CA ILE A 43 7.73 1.61 -4.94
C ILE A 43 7.62 3.04 -5.48
N GLY A 44 8.37 3.36 -6.54
CA GLY A 44 8.40 4.69 -7.14
C GLY A 44 7.34 4.90 -8.22
N SER A 45 7.04 3.84 -8.99
CA SER A 45 6.15 3.91 -10.15
C SER A 45 5.57 2.54 -10.52
N LEU A 46 4.62 2.53 -11.46
CA LEU A 46 4.10 1.29 -12.06
C LEU A 46 5.15 0.51 -12.86
N ILE A 47 6.28 1.12 -13.25
CA ILE A 47 7.38 0.40 -13.91
C ILE A 47 8.00 -0.59 -12.92
N ASP A 48 8.23 -0.15 -11.67
CA ASP A 48 8.80 -0.98 -10.61
C ASP A 48 7.87 -2.16 -10.28
N VAL A 49 6.55 -1.91 -10.27
CA VAL A 49 5.52 -2.94 -10.09
C VAL A 49 5.58 -3.97 -11.23
N ASN A 50 5.59 -3.51 -12.48
CA ASN A 50 5.55 -4.40 -13.65
C ASN A 50 6.85 -5.22 -13.82
N GLN A 51 7.96 -4.79 -13.23
CA GLN A 51 9.24 -5.51 -13.26
C GLN A 51 9.46 -6.45 -12.07
N SER A 52 8.52 -6.49 -11.11
CA SER A 52 8.60 -7.34 -9.92
C SER A 52 8.29 -8.82 -10.22
N GLN A 53 8.54 -9.68 -9.24
CA GLN A 53 8.21 -11.11 -9.33
C GLN A 53 6.72 -11.39 -9.13
N ASP A 54 5.97 -10.43 -8.56
CA ASP A 54 4.52 -10.49 -8.39
C ASP A 54 3.86 -9.15 -8.79
N PRO A 55 3.71 -8.89 -10.10
CA PRO A 55 3.16 -7.63 -10.59
C PRO A 55 1.68 -7.42 -10.26
N GLU A 56 0.90 -8.48 -10.05
CA GLU A 56 -0.53 -8.36 -9.76
C GLU A 56 -0.75 -7.95 -8.31
N GLY A 57 -0.15 -8.67 -7.34
CA GLY A 57 -0.29 -8.34 -5.92
C GLY A 57 0.34 -6.99 -5.57
N LEU A 58 1.52 -6.67 -6.12
CA LEU A 58 2.12 -5.34 -5.92
C LEU A 58 1.31 -4.20 -6.54
N ARG A 59 0.53 -4.47 -7.60
CA ARG A 59 -0.35 -3.46 -8.19
C ARG A 59 -1.55 -3.19 -7.29
N VAL A 60 -2.13 -4.22 -6.69
CA VAL A 60 -3.18 -4.09 -5.68
C VAL A 60 -2.68 -3.25 -4.51
N PHE A 61 -1.52 -3.60 -3.96
CA PHE A 61 -0.86 -2.84 -2.89
C PHE A 61 -0.61 -1.38 -3.27
N TYR A 62 -0.06 -1.14 -4.47
CA TYR A 62 0.29 0.19 -4.96
C TYR A 62 -0.93 1.12 -5.04
N TYR A 63 -2.05 0.64 -5.59
CA TYR A 63 -3.27 1.44 -5.70
C TYR A 63 -3.95 1.62 -4.34
N LEU A 64 -4.02 0.58 -3.51
CA LEU A 64 -4.59 0.70 -2.17
C LEU A 64 -3.87 1.76 -1.34
N VAL A 65 -2.52 1.76 -1.35
CA VAL A 65 -1.73 2.76 -0.62
C VAL A 65 -2.03 4.19 -1.13
N GLN A 66 -2.28 4.37 -2.43
CA GLN A 66 -2.69 5.67 -2.96
C GLN A 66 -4.07 6.09 -2.48
N ASP A 67 -5.05 5.20 -2.51
CA ASP A 67 -6.41 5.48 -2.03
C ASP A 67 -6.40 5.86 -0.54
N LEU A 68 -5.63 5.12 0.27
CA LEU A 68 -5.46 5.42 1.69
C LEU A 68 -4.78 6.79 1.91
N LYS A 69 -3.73 7.11 1.16
CA LYS A 69 -3.07 8.42 1.22
C LYS A 69 -4.03 9.54 0.83
N CYS A 70 -4.79 9.37 -0.25
CA CYS A 70 -5.78 10.33 -0.70
C CYS A 70 -6.84 10.61 0.37
N LEU A 71 -7.37 9.55 1.01
CA LEU A 71 -8.32 9.68 2.11
C LEU A 71 -7.70 10.43 3.30
N VAL A 72 -6.53 10.00 3.77
CA VAL A 72 -5.85 10.59 4.94
C VAL A 72 -5.47 12.05 4.70
N PHE A 73 -4.90 12.37 3.54
CA PHE A 73 -4.54 13.75 3.19
C PHE A 73 -5.76 14.65 3.08
N SER A 74 -6.87 14.15 2.53
CA SER A 74 -8.13 14.91 2.48
C SER A 74 -8.66 15.20 3.87
N LEU A 75 -8.66 14.20 4.77
CA LEU A 75 -9.11 14.35 6.15
C LEU A 75 -8.23 15.34 6.92
N ILE A 76 -6.91 15.20 6.85
CA ILE A 76 -5.97 16.12 7.50
C ILE A 76 -6.14 17.54 6.96
N GLY A 77 -6.19 17.69 5.63
CA GLY A 77 -6.28 19.00 4.99
C GLY A 77 -7.57 19.73 5.36
N LEU A 78 -8.70 19.03 5.38
CA LEU A 78 -9.99 19.62 5.75
C LEU A 78 -10.09 19.89 7.25
N HIS A 79 -9.64 18.97 8.09
CA HIS A 79 -9.79 19.07 9.55
C HIS A 79 -8.86 20.14 10.14
N PHE A 80 -7.59 20.12 9.77
CA PHE A 80 -6.58 21.02 10.32
C PHE A 80 -6.39 22.30 9.49
N LYS A 81 -7.00 22.39 8.30
CA LYS A 81 -6.84 23.51 7.36
C LYS A 81 -5.38 23.78 6.98
N ILE A 82 -4.57 22.72 6.90
CA ILE A 82 -3.18 22.76 6.44
C ILE A 82 -3.07 22.09 5.08
N LYS A 83 -1.96 22.32 4.38
CA LYS A 83 -1.61 21.55 3.19
C LYS A 83 -0.76 20.34 3.63
N PRO A 84 -1.27 19.10 3.55
CA PRO A 84 -0.45 17.92 3.84
C PRO A 84 0.58 17.77 2.73
N ILE A 85 1.86 17.98 3.06
CA ILE A 85 3.03 17.76 2.19
C ILE A 85 4.11 17.12 3.05
#